data_AF-A0AA40EUI1-F1
#
_entry.id   AF-A0AA40EUI1-F1
#
_cell.length_a   1.000
_cell.length_b   1.000
_cell.length_c   1.000
_cell.angle_alpha   90.00
_cell.angle_beta   90.00
_cell.angle_gamma   90.00
#
_symmetry.space_group_name_H-M   'P 1'
#
loop_
_entity.id
_entity.type
_entity.pdbx_description
1 polymer ?
#
loop_
_entity_poly.entity_id
_entity_poly.type
_entity_poly.pdbx_seq_one_letter_code
_entity_poly.pdbx_strand_id
1 'polypeptide(L)'
;MTSPTPLLTLYSGDRAPQTHSLSMFSTKLQLRLRHANVPYTTAFAARDDAPRKKLPFIKLAETGELVSDTAIITAHLVAAGHLPDVTAALPSAERRATGYCVQAMVEDRLYYLVNYERWYEHATEMREGVFGHLPWGVRHAVGYGARQYARVMMYFQGTGRYDAEEVRGFMEEAVGALGGFAEAARGKGGVFWILGGEGPSEADFTVFGALSALLVRPDLQPKVTAMIKGQAALMEYMEGINKVYFPDFDDWP
;
A
#
# COMPACT_ATOMS: atom_id res chain seq x y z
N MET A 1 33.15 -3.10 1.09
CA MET A 1 32.06 -4.03 0.78
C MET A 1 31.28 -3.45 -0.38
N THR A 2 31.27 -4.09 -1.54
CA THR A 2 30.49 -3.66 -2.69
C THR A 2 29.01 -3.89 -2.39
N SER A 3 28.18 -2.85 -2.47
CA SER A 3 26.73 -3.01 -2.37
C SER A 3 26.27 -4.08 -3.38
N PRO A 4 25.38 -5.01 -2.99
CA PRO A 4 24.91 -6.05 -3.90
C PRO A 4 24.29 -5.42 -5.15
N THR A 5 24.65 -5.94 -6.32
CA THR A 5 24.06 -5.50 -7.59
C THR A 5 22.55 -5.66 -7.52
N PRO A 6 21.75 -4.60 -7.80
CA PRO A 6 20.30 -4.70 -7.70
C PRO A 6 19.75 -5.68 -8.73
N LEU A 7 18.85 -6.55 -8.28
CA LEU A 7 18.12 -7.49 -9.14
C LEU A 7 17.14 -6.77 -10.06
N LEU A 8 16.54 -5.68 -9.56
CA LEU A 8 15.51 -4.93 -10.26
C LEU A 8 15.49 -3.45 -9.87
N THR A 9 14.88 -2.65 -10.72
CA THR A 9 14.46 -1.28 -10.40
C THR A 9 12.94 -1.25 -10.24
N LEU A 10 12.47 -0.78 -9.09
CA LEU A 10 11.06 -0.51 -8.79
C LEU A 10 10.74 0.92 -9.18
N TYR A 11 9.80 1.08 -10.10
CA TYR A 11 9.30 2.37 -10.55
C TYR A 11 8.01 2.73 -9.82
N SER A 12 8.00 3.87 -9.13
CA SER A 12 6.83 4.40 -8.42
C SER A 12 6.60 5.87 -8.73
N GLY A 13 5.48 6.41 -8.24
CA GLY A 13 5.15 7.84 -8.40
C GLY A 13 5.88 8.74 -7.39
N ASP A 14 6.70 8.16 -6.52
CA ASP A 14 7.36 8.86 -5.43
C ASP A 14 8.64 9.54 -5.94
N ARG A 15 8.85 10.77 -5.51
CA ARG A 15 10.00 11.58 -5.94
C ARG A 15 11.11 11.62 -4.88
N ALA A 16 10.76 11.39 -3.62
CA ALA A 16 11.72 11.37 -2.53
C ALA A 16 12.30 9.95 -2.39
N PRO A 17 13.63 9.81 -2.24
CA PRO A 17 14.20 8.54 -1.83
C PRO A 17 13.84 8.27 -0.36
N GLN A 18 13.84 6.99 0.03
CA GLN A 18 13.74 6.57 1.43
C GLN A 18 12.51 7.08 2.20
N THR A 19 11.36 7.14 1.53
CA THR A 19 10.08 7.48 2.14
C THR A 19 9.02 6.45 1.79
N HIS A 20 8.04 6.28 2.66
CA HIS A 20 6.84 5.52 2.36
C HIS A 20 6.09 6.17 1.19
N SER A 21 5.57 5.32 0.31
CA SER A 21 4.84 5.76 -0.87
C SER A 21 3.41 6.15 -0.53
N LEU A 22 2.88 7.19 -1.19
CA LEU A 22 1.45 7.53 -1.15
C LEU A 22 0.57 6.45 -1.79
N SER A 23 1.15 5.65 -2.68
CA SER A 23 0.54 4.45 -3.25
C SER A 23 0.83 3.26 -2.35
N MET A 24 -0.24 2.64 -1.83
CA MET A 24 -0.15 1.44 -1.01
C MET A 24 0.59 0.28 -1.69
N PHE A 25 0.45 0.19 -3.02
CA PHE A 25 1.03 -0.89 -3.81
C PHE A 25 2.56 -0.78 -3.88
N SER A 26 3.13 0.43 -3.93
CA SER A 26 4.58 0.58 -3.93
C SER A 26 5.18 0.17 -2.59
N THR A 27 4.61 0.59 -1.47
CA THR A 27 5.08 0.17 -0.14
C THR A 27 4.87 -1.33 0.09
N LYS A 28 3.72 -1.89 -0.34
CA LYS A 28 3.47 -3.34 -0.34
C LYS A 28 4.60 -4.11 -1.03
N LEU A 29 4.97 -3.70 -2.24
CA LEU A 29 6.03 -4.35 -3.00
C LEU A 29 7.42 -4.13 -2.36
N GLN A 30 7.71 -2.93 -1.85
CA GLN A 30 8.96 -2.67 -1.15
C GLN A 30 9.12 -3.55 0.09
N LEU A 31 8.07 -3.70 0.90
CA LEU A 31 8.10 -4.59 2.06
C LEU A 31 8.30 -6.04 1.63
N ARG A 32 7.62 -6.46 0.55
CA ARG A 32 7.77 -7.81 0.00
C ARG A 32 9.21 -8.14 -0.40
N LEU A 33 9.87 -7.20 -1.06
CA LEU A 33 11.27 -7.31 -1.50
C LEU A 33 12.23 -7.26 -0.30
N ARG A 34 12.02 -6.33 0.64
CA ARG A 34 12.82 -6.16 1.86
C ARG A 34 12.74 -7.40 2.75
N HIS A 35 11.55 -7.97 2.95
CA HIS A 35 11.37 -9.20 3.71
C HIS A 35 12.17 -10.37 3.13
N ALA A 36 12.23 -10.48 1.80
CA ALA A 36 12.99 -11.52 1.12
C ALA A 36 14.48 -11.18 0.92
N ASN A 37 14.95 -10.03 1.43
CA ASN A 37 16.30 -9.50 1.20
C ASN A 37 16.68 -9.40 -0.29
N VAL A 38 15.71 -9.14 -1.16
CA VAL A 38 15.96 -8.93 -2.59
C VAL A 38 16.56 -7.54 -2.78
N PRO A 39 17.76 -7.41 -3.37
CA PRO A 39 18.35 -6.11 -3.62
C PRO A 39 17.62 -5.41 -4.77
N TYR A 40 17.16 -4.18 -4.54
CA TYR A 40 16.48 -3.37 -5.55
C TYR A 40 16.87 -1.90 -5.46
N THR A 41 16.59 -1.16 -6.52
CA THR A 41 16.66 0.30 -6.57
C THR A 41 15.27 0.88 -6.81
N THR A 42 15.04 2.13 -6.41
CA THR A 42 13.81 2.86 -6.73
C THR A 42 14.06 3.95 -7.75
N ALA A 43 13.06 4.21 -8.59
CA ALA A 43 13.10 5.30 -9.55
C ALA A 43 11.69 5.91 -9.70
N PHE A 44 11.65 7.21 -9.97
CA PHE A 44 10.41 7.88 -10.31
C PHE A 44 9.95 7.45 -11.71
N ALA A 45 8.65 7.20 -11.88
CA ALA A 45 7.97 7.09 -13.17
C ALA A 45 6.60 7.77 -13.12
N ALA A 46 6.19 8.33 -14.25
CA ALA A 46 4.81 8.73 -14.45
C ALA A 46 3.94 7.51 -14.74
N ARG A 47 2.64 7.64 -14.49
CA ARG A 47 1.66 6.60 -14.83
C ARG A 47 1.76 6.19 -16.31
N ASP A 48 2.02 7.16 -17.19
CA ASP A 48 2.10 6.92 -18.63
C ASP A 48 3.32 6.11 -19.07
N ASP A 49 4.35 6.02 -18.25
CA ASP A 49 5.53 5.22 -18.53
C ASP A 49 5.28 3.72 -18.27
N ALA A 50 4.27 3.40 -17.44
CA ALA A 50 4.00 2.03 -17.05
C ALA A 50 3.28 1.24 -18.17
N PRO A 51 3.69 -0.03 -18.44
CA PRO A 51 3.07 -0.89 -19.44
C PRO A 51 1.54 -0.99 -19.35
N ARG A 52 1.01 -1.07 -18.12
CA ARG A 52 -0.43 -1.13 -17.85
C ARG A 52 -1.06 0.20 -17.45
N LYS A 53 -0.32 1.31 -17.57
CA LYS A 53 -0.72 2.62 -17.03
C LYS A 53 -1.07 2.55 -15.54
N LYS A 54 -0.37 1.67 -14.79
CA LYS A 54 -0.54 1.42 -13.36
C LYS A 54 0.82 1.33 -12.69
N LEU A 55 0.97 2.04 -11.57
CA LEU A 55 2.15 2.02 -10.71
C LEU A 55 1.86 1.15 -9.48
N PRO A 56 2.87 0.52 -8.87
CA PRO A 56 4.26 0.43 -9.33
C PRO A 56 4.42 -0.57 -10.49
N PHE A 57 5.56 -0.49 -11.18
CA PHE A 57 6.08 -1.54 -12.05
C PHE A 57 7.57 -1.76 -11.79
N ILE A 58 8.13 -2.88 -12.26
CA ILE A 58 9.55 -3.18 -12.13
C ILE A 58 10.21 -3.29 -13.49
N LYS A 59 11.53 -3.09 -13.52
CA LYS A 59 12.42 -3.52 -14.60
C LYS A 59 13.44 -4.51 -14.05
N LEU A 60 13.48 -5.73 -14.58
CA LEU A 60 14.49 -6.72 -14.21
C LEU A 60 15.86 -6.32 -14.79
N ALA A 61 16.92 -6.40 -13.98
CA ALA A 61 18.26 -6.03 -14.40
C ALA A 61 18.84 -6.99 -15.45
N GLU A 62 18.55 -8.29 -15.32
CA GLU A 62 19.10 -9.33 -16.19
C GLU A 62 18.46 -9.35 -17.59
N THR A 63 17.13 -9.23 -17.65
CA THR A 63 16.37 -9.37 -18.91
C THR A 63 15.94 -8.03 -19.49
N GLY A 64 15.92 -6.96 -18.69
CA GLY A 64 15.33 -5.68 -19.07
C GLY A 64 13.80 -5.69 -19.14
N GLU A 65 13.15 -6.80 -18.78
CA GLU A 65 11.70 -6.97 -18.83
C GLU A 65 10.97 -6.01 -17.90
N LEU A 66 9.85 -5.45 -18.38
CA LEU A 66 8.96 -4.59 -17.60
C LEU A 66 7.72 -5.36 -17.15
N VAL A 67 7.50 -5.44 -15.83
CA VAL A 67 6.35 -6.13 -15.23
C VAL A 67 5.56 -5.14 -14.37
N SER A 68 4.27 -4.97 -14.65
CA SER A 68 3.36 -4.09 -13.89
C SER A 68 2.31 -4.87 -13.14
N ASP A 69 1.75 -4.24 -12.10
CA ASP A 69 0.79 -4.80 -11.12
C ASP A 69 1.47 -5.67 -10.06
N THR A 70 1.29 -5.32 -8.79
CA THR A 70 2.03 -5.95 -7.69
C THR A 70 1.73 -7.43 -7.52
N ALA A 71 0.50 -7.89 -7.81
CA ALA A 71 0.19 -9.32 -7.73
C ALA A 71 0.90 -10.10 -8.85
N ILE A 72 0.91 -9.54 -10.06
CA ILE A 72 1.63 -10.13 -11.21
C ILE A 72 3.14 -10.10 -10.98
N ILE A 73 3.67 -8.99 -10.48
CA ILE A 73 5.10 -8.85 -10.15
C ILE A 73 5.52 -9.89 -9.11
N THR A 74 4.77 -10.02 -8.00
CA THR A 74 5.08 -11.00 -6.97
C THR A 74 5.02 -12.41 -7.52
N ALA A 75 3.97 -12.78 -8.27
CA ALA A 75 3.86 -14.11 -8.89
C ALA A 75 5.02 -14.40 -9.86
N HIS A 76 5.41 -13.41 -10.66
CA HIS A 76 6.53 -13.51 -11.59
C HIS A 76 7.86 -13.75 -10.85
N LEU A 77 8.14 -12.98 -9.79
CA LEU A 77 9.35 -13.11 -9.00
C LEU A 77 9.39 -14.42 -8.18
N VAL A 78 8.23 -14.92 -7.72
CA VAL A 78 8.13 -16.23 -7.06
C VAL A 78 8.43 -17.34 -8.08
N ALA A 79 7.82 -17.30 -9.27
CA ALA A 79 8.06 -18.29 -10.32
C ALA A 79 9.52 -18.31 -10.79
N ALA A 80 10.19 -17.15 -10.80
CA ALA A 80 11.62 -17.02 -11.10
C ALA A 80 12.54 -17.43 -9.93
N GLY A 81 12.01 -17.77 -8.76
CA GLY A 81 12.79 -18.17 -7.58
C GLY A 81 13.45 -17.01 -6.84
N HIS A 82 13.10 -15.76 -7.15
CA HIS A 82 13.63 -14.57 -6.47
C HIS A 82 12.87 -14.22 -5.19
N LEU A 83 11.64 -14.71 -5.03
CA LEU A 83 10.84 -14.55 -3.82
C LEU A 83 10.37 -15.91 -3.29
N PRO A 84 10.33 -16.12 -1.96
CA PRO A 84 9.68 -17.30 -1.39
C PRO A 84 8.17 -17.23 -1.59
N ASP A 85 7.49 -18.36 -1.79
CA ASP A 85 6.02 -18.40 -1.81
C ASP A 85 5.45 -18.44 -0.39
N VAL A 86 5.15 -17.26 0.17
CA VAL A 86 4.60 -17.14 1.54
C VAL A 86 3.15 -17.61 1.64
N THR A 87 2.42 -17.63 0.52
CA THR A 87 1.03 -18.11 0.51
C THR A 87 1.01 -19.62 0.61
N ALA A 88 1.86 -20.30 -0.16
CA ALA A 88 2.00 -21.76 -0.10
C ALA A 88 2.51 -22.24 1.27
N ALA A 89 3.31 -21.42 1.97
CA ALA A 89 3.85 -21.72 3.29
C ALA A 89 2.81 -21.68 4.44
N LEU A 90 1.61 -21.15 4.21
CA LEU A 90 0.56 -21.14 5.24
C LEU A 90 0.05 -22.56 5.54
N PRO A 91 -0.15 -22.93 6.82
CA PRO A 91 -0.31 -24.33 7.24
C PRO A 91 -1.65 -24.96 6.85
N SER A 92 -2.67 -24.16 6.53
CA SER A 92 -4.00 -24.67 6.15
C SER A 92 -4.59 -23.93 4.96
N ALA A 93 -5.43 -24.63 4.19
CA ALA A 93 -6.20 -24.03 3.10
C ALA A 93 -7.11 -22.89 3.58
N GLU A 94 -7.68 -23.04 4.78
CA GLU A 94 -8.47 -22.00 5.45
C GLU A 94 -7.64 -20.74 5.66
N ARG A 95 -6.41 -20.83 6.21
CA ARG A 95 -5.56 -19.66 6.41
C ARG A 95 -5.19 -18.96 5.10
N ARG A 96 -4.95 -19.74 4.04
CA ARG A 96 -4.73 -19.19 2.69
C ARG A 96 -5.95 -18.41 2.20
N ALA A 97 -7.15 -18.96 2.36
CA ALA A 97 -8.39 -18.29 2.01
C ALA A 97 -8.61 -17.02 2.85
N THR A 98 -8.38 -17.08 4.16
CA THR A 98 -8.47 -15.90 5.05
C THR A 98 -7.51 -14.80 4.62
N GLY A 99 -6.25 -15.14 4.31
CA GLY A 99 -5.29 -14.16 3.80
C GLY A 99 -5.68 -13.54 2.47
N TYR A 100 -6.32 -14.30 1.57
CA TYR A 100 -6.89 -13.75 0.34
C TYR A 100 -8.06 -12.79 0.63
N CYS A 101 -8.96 -13.15 1.54
CA CYS A 101 -10.06 -12.27 1.95
C CYS A 101 -9.57 -10.96 2.56
N VAL A 102 -8.52 -10.98 3.39
CA VAL A 102 -7.92 -9.76 3.93
C VAL A 102 -7.33 -8.89 2.81
N GLN A 103 -6.62 -9.48 1.85
CA GLN A 103 -6.09 -8.74 0.70
C GLN A 103 -7.20 -8.07 -0.10
N ALA A 104 -8.26 -8.81 -0.46
CA ALA A 104 -9.40 -8.29 -1.19
C ALA A 104 -10.14 -7.20 -0.40
N MET A 105 -10.32 -7.37 0.92
CA MET A 105 -10.91 -6.34 1.77
C MET A 105 -10.09 -5.04 1.74
N VAL A 106 -8.76 -5.13 1.76
CA VAL A 106 -7.91 -3.93 1.75
C VAL A 106 -7.85 -3.29 0.37
N GLU A 107 -7.62 -4.08 -0.69
CA GLU A 107 -7.40 -3.59 -2.06
C GLU A 107 -8.68 -3.24 -2.81
N ASP A 108 -9.77 -3.97 -2.58
CA ASP A 108 -11.03 -3.82 -3.32
C ASP A 108 -12.15 -3.15 -2.52
N ARG A 109 -11.99 -3.01 -1.20
CA ARG A 109 -12.97 -2.29 -0.34
C ARG A 109 -12.35 -1.06 0.32
N LEU A 110 -11.38 -1.23 1.23
CA LEU A 110 -10.80 -0.12 1.98
C LEU A 110 -10.16 0.93 1.06
N TYR A 111 -9.46 0.51 0.01
CA TYR A 111 -8.88 1.40 -0.99
C TYR A 111 -9.88 2.42 -1.54
N TYR A 112 -11.08 1.99 -1.93
CA TYR A 112 -12.09 2.89 -2.49
C TYR A 112 -12.74 3.78 -1.43
N LEU A 113 -12.91 3.28 -0.20
CA LEU A 113 -13.42 4.09 0.93
C LEU A 113 -12.44 5.23 1.26
N VAL A 114 -11.14 4.92 1.31
CA VAL A 114 -10.08 5.93 1.49
C VAL A 114 -10.06 6.93 0.33
N ASN A 115 -10.21 6.46 -0.91
CA ASN A 115 -10.25 7.35 -2.07
C ASN A 115 -11.50 8.24 -2.09
N TYR A 116 -12.61 7.81 -1.50
CA TYR A 116 -13.77 8.67 -1.30
C TYR A 116 -13.38 9.85 -0.42
N GLU A 117 -12.83 9.60 0.77
CA GLU A 117 -12.37 10.66 1.68
C GLU A 117 -11.38 11.61 0.97
N ARG A 118 -10.37 11.05 0.29
CA ARG A 118 -9.37 11.83 -0.47
C ARG A 118 -9.95 12.72 -1.58
N TRP A 119 -10.85 12.20 -2.41
CA TRP A 119 -11.26 12.88 -3.66
C TRP A 119 -12.66 13.48 -3.64
N TYR A 120 -13.54 13.06 -2.73
CA TYR A 120 -14.82 13.71 -2.48
C TYR A 120 -14.66 14.82 -1.43
N GLU A 121 -14.02 14.53 -0.31
CA GLU A 121 -14.00 15.40 0.87
C GLU A 121 -12.75 16.28 0.93
N HIS A 122 -11.57 15.71 0.68
CA HIS A 122 -10.26 16.37 0.82
C HIS A 122 -9.55 16.62 -0.53
N ALA A 123 -10.33 16.94 -1.56
CA ALA A 123 -9.81 17.07 -2.93
C ALA A 123 -8.81 18.24 -3.09
N THR A 124 -8.92 19.26 -2.24
CA THR A 124 -8.00 20.41 -2.25
C THR A 124 -6.63 20.00 -1.72
N GLU A 125 -6.62 19.30 -0.59
CA GLU A 125 -5.44 18.75 0.07
C GLU A 125 -4.75 17.73 -0.84
N MET A 126 -5.53 16.85 -1.49
CA MET A 126 -4.99 15.94 -2.50
C MET A 126 -4.32 16.67 -3.66
N ARG A 127 -4.94 17.74 -4.16
CA ARG A 127 -4.36 18.53 -5.25
C ARG A 127 -3.08 19.24 -4.83
N GLU A 128 -3.07 19.87 -3.66
CA GLU A 128 -1.88 20.56 -3.15
C GLU A 128 -0.77 19.57 -2.77
N GLY A 129 -1.12 18.44 -2.16
CA GLY A 129 -0.17 17.43 -1.71
C GLY A 129 0.46 16.60 -2.82
N VAL A 130 -0.33 16.15 -3.81
CA VAL A 130 0.16 15.27 -4.90
C VAL A 130 0.75 16.10 -6.05
N PHE A 131 0.10 17.21 -6.40
CA PHE A 131 0.47 18.05 -7.55
C PHE A 131 1.15 19.36 -7.17
N GLY A 132 1.53 19.54 -5.89
CA GLY A 132 2.16 20.76 -5.38
C GLY A 132 3.44 21.17 -6.10
N HIS A 133 4.15 20.20 -6.68
CA HIS A 133 5.36 20.42 -7.48
C HIS A 133 5.10 21.08 -8.86
N LEU A 134 3.84 21.18 -9.30
CA LEU A 134 3.48 21.76 -10.58
C LEU A 134 3.16 23.26 -10.45
N PRO A 135 3.38 24.07 -11.51
CA PRO A 135 2.94 25.46 -11.55
C PRO A 135 1.44 25.59 -11.29
N TRP A 136 1.02 26.67 -10.64
CA TRP A 136 -0.35 26.87 -10.14
C TRP A 136 -1.44 26.50 -11.16
N GLY A 137 -1.39 27.04 -12.38
CA GLY A 137 -2.42 26.77 -13.40
C GLY A 137 -2.48 25.30 -13.83
N VAL A 138 -1.31 24.68 -14.04
CA VAL A 138 -1.21 23.25 -14.41
C VAL A 138 -1.73 22.38 -13.26
N ARG A 139 -1.32 22.68 -12.03
CA ARG A 139 -1.75 21.99 -10.80
C ARG A 139 -3.27 21.99 -10.64
N HIS A 140 -3.93 23.12 -10.89
CA HIS A 140 -5.39 23.23 -10.84
C HIS A 140 -6.07 22.41 -11.95
N ALA A 141 -5.56 22.46 -13.17
CA ALA A 141 -6.10 21.68 -14.29
C ALA A 141 -5.97 20.17 -14.05
N VAL A 142 -4.77 19.66 -13.72
CA VAL A 142 -4.56 18.23 -13.49
C VAL A 142 -5.27 17.75 -12.23
N GLY A 143 -5.33 18.57 -11.18
CA GLY A 143 -6.06 18.25 -9.95
C GLY A 143 -7.56 18.11 -10.18
N TYR A 144 -8.15 19.00 -10.97
CA TYR A 144 -9.55 18.89 -11.38
C TYR A 144 -9.79 17.60 -12.18
N GLY A 145 -8.94 17.30 -13.18
CA GLY A 145 -9.04 16.09 -13.97
C GLY A 145 -8.94 14.81 -13.13
N ALA A 146 -7.96 14.74 -12.23
CA ALA A 146 -7.78 13.62 -11.31
C ALA A 146 -9.00 13.40 -10.41
N ARG A 147 -9.57 14.49 -9.87
CA ARG A 147 -10.80 14.43 -9.07
C ARG A 147 -11.98 13.90 -9.87
N GLN A 148 -12.22 14.41 -11.09
CA GLN A 148 -13.33 13.94 -11.93
C GLN A 148 -13.16 12.47 -12.28
N TYR A 149 -11.96 12.05 -12.65
CA TYR A 149 -11.64 10.66 -12.92
C TYR A 149 -11.93 9.76 -11.71
N ALA A 150 -11.49 10.17 -10.51
CA ALA A 150 -11.71 9.43 -9.28
C ALA A 150 -13.22 9.27 -8.97
N ARG A 151 -14.02 10.32 -9.16
CA ARG A 151 -15.48 10.27 -8.97
C ARG A 151 -16.16 9.30 -9.92
N VAL A 152 -15.82 9.34 -11.21
CA VAL A 152 -16.36 8.43 -12.22
C VAL A 152 -15.98 6.99 -11.91
N MET A 153 -14.70 6.75 -11.60
CA MET A 153 -14.19 5.44 -11.23
C MET A 153 -14.93 4.87 -10.01
N MET A 154 -15.05 5.65 -8.93
CA MET A 154 -15.75 5.21 -7.71
C MET A 154 -17.24 5.03 -7.92
N TYR A 155 -17.86 5.84 -8.78
CA TYR A 155 -19.26 5.61 -9.16
C TYR A 155 -19.42 4.28 -9.90
N PHE A 156 -18.56 3.94 -10.85
CA PHE A 156 -18.68 2.62 -11.51
C PHE A 156 -18.33 1.45 -10.57
N GLN A 157 -17.37 1.64 -9.67
CA GLN A 157 -17.01 0.61 -8.70
C GLN A 157 -18.10 0.38 -7.63
N GLY A 158 -18.84 1.41 -7.23
CA GLY A 158 -19.92 1.30 -6.23
C GLY A 158 -19.86 2.37 -5.16
N THR A 159 -18.68 2.61 -4.57
CA THR A 159 -18.50 3.49 -3.41
C THR A 159 -18.97 4.93 -3.65
N GLY A 160 -18.86 5.42 -4.89
CA GLY A 160 -19.29 6.78 -5.24
C GLY A 160 -20.81 7.00 -5.23
N ARG A 161 -21.62 5.98 -4.91
CA ARG A 161 -23.09 6.07 -4.73
C ARG A 161 -23.52 6.33 -3.29
N TYR A 162 -22.65 6.06 -2.33
CA TYR A 162 -22.94 6.24 -0.92
C TYR A 162 -22.74 7.69 -0.49
N ASP A 163 -23.43 8.09 0.56
CA ASP A 163 -23.16 9.34 1.26
C ASP A 163 -21.95 9.24 2.20
N ALA A 164 -21.54 10.37 2.76
CA ALA A 164 -20.35 10.47 3.58
C ALA A 164 -20.48 9.71 4.92
N GLU A 165 -21.69 9.56 5.47
CA GLU A 165 -21.92 8.85 6.72
C GLU A 165 -21.87 7.34 6.50
N GLU A 166 -22.50 6.85 5.44
CA GLU A 166 -22.43 5.44 5.00
C GLU A 166 -20.98 5.02 4.75
N VAL A 167 -20.21 5.84 4.01
CA VAL A 167 -18.79 5.58 3.73
C VAL A 167 -17.98 5.52 5.03
N ARG A 168 -18.24 6.44 5.98
CA ARG A 168 -17.60 6.43 7.28
C ARG A 168 -17.90 5.15 8.05
N GLY A 169 -19.15 4.68 8.07
CA GLY A 169 -19.53 3.42 8.71
C GLY A 169 -18.80 2.21 8.12
N PHE A 170 -18.75 2.10 6.78
CA PHE A 170 -18.01 1.03 6.12
C PHE A 170 -16.50 1.08 6.37
N MET A 171 -15.96 2.29 6.52
CA MET A 171 -14.55 2.49 6.84
C MET A 171 -14.25 2.06 8.29
N GLU A 172 -15.12 2.38 9.24
CA GLU A 172 -15.03 1.93 10.63
C GLU A 172 -15.10 0.39 10.72
N GLU A 173 -15.98 -0.25 9.96
CA GLU A 173 -16.05 -1.71 9.88
C GLU A 173 -14.75 -2.33 9.32
N ALA A 174 -14.22 -1.78 8.22
CA ALA A 174 -13.01 -2.31 7.58
C ALA A 174 -11.76 -2.13 8.46
N VAL A 175 -11.57 -0.94 9.06
CA VAL A 175 -10.46 -0.69 9.99
C VAL A 175 -10.67 -1.49 11.29
N GLY A 176 -11.91 -1.61 11.78
CA GLY A 176 -12.29 -2.47 12.90
C GLY A 176 -11.90 -3.94 12.70
N ALA A 177 -12.16 -4.48 11.52
CA ALA A 177 -11.77 -5.85 11.17
C ALA A 177 -10.25 -6.03 11.21
N LEU A 178 -9.48 -5.11 10.63
CA LEU A 178 -8.01 -5.14 10.70
C LEU A 178 -7.51 -5.06 12.15
N GLY A 179 -8.14 -4.22 12.98
CA GLY A 179 -7.88 -4.16 14.42
C GLY A 179 -8.13 -5.48 15.13
N GLY A 180 -9.24 -6.16 14.81
CA GLY A 180 -9.56 -7.48 15.34
C GLY A 180 -8.52 -8.54 14.99
N PHE A 181 -8.03 -8.55 13.74
CA PHE A 181 -6.91 -9.41 13.34
C PHE A 181 -5.62 -9.07 14.10
N ALA A 182 -5.29 -7.79 14.23
CA ALA A 182 -4.10 -7.35 14.94
C ALA A 182 -4.15 -7.71 16.43
N GLU A 183 -5.27 -7.49 17.11
CA GLU A 183 -5.45 -7.88 18.52
C GLU A 183 -5.37 -9.40 18.69
N ALA A 184 -5.97 -10.18 17.79
CA ALA A 184 -5.90 -11.64 17.85
C ALA A 184 -4.48 -12.19 17.63
N ALA A 185 -3.66 -11.49 16.83
CA ALA A 185 -2.28 -11.86 16.56
C ALA A 185 -1.26 -11.26 17.54
N ARG A 186 -1.69 -10.32 18.39
CA ARG A 186 -0.81 -9.51 19.24
C ARG A 186 0.00 -10.38 20.20
N GLY A 187 1.32 -10.32 20.04
CA GLY A 187 2.28 -11.02 20.90
C GLY A 187 2.88 -10.14 22.00
N LYS A 188 3.85 -10.69 22.74
CA LYS A 188 4.64 -9.92 23.71
C LYS A 188 5.80 -9.20 23.03
N GLY A 189 5.50 -8.08 22.37
CA GLY A 189 6.49 -7.21 21.72
C GLY A 189 7.14 -7.81 20.47
N GLY A 190 7.74 -6.95 19.64
CA GLY A 190 8.36 -7.33 18.38
C GLY A 190 7.38 -7.36 17.20
N VAL A 191 7.85 -7.83 16.05
CA VAL A 191 7.02 -7.99 14.84
C VAL A 191 6.08 -9.17 15.03
N PHE A 192 4.82 -8.98 14.67
CA PHE A 192 3.83 -10.03 14.54
C PHE A 192 3.05 -9.86 13.23
N TRP A 193 2.37 -10.92 12.80
CA TRP A 193 1.74 -11.00 11.49
C TRP A 193 0.22 -11.04 11.62
N ILE A 194 -0.51 -10.43 10.69
CA ILE A 194 -1.95 -10.16 10.77
C ILE A 194 -2.80 -11.43 10.87
N LEU A 195 -2.30 -12.56 10.36
CA LEU A 195 -2.93 -13.89 10.48
C LEU A 195 -2.33 -14.75 11.60
N GLY A 196 -1.43 -14.17 12.40
CA GLY A 196 -0.58 -14.86 13.36
C GLY A 196 0.42 -15.84 12.72
N GLY A 197 1.13 -16.59 13.56
CA GLY A 197 2.16 -17.54 13.13
C GLY A 197 3.57 -16.94 13.10
N GLU A 198 4.54 -17.73 12.60
CA GLU A 198 5.97 -17.37 12.66
C GLU A 198 6.40 -16.40 11.55
N GLY A 199 5.73 -16.43 10.39
CA GLY A 199 6.10 -15.67 9.21
C GLY A 199 4.93 -14.88 8.61
N PRO A 200 5.22 -13.91 7.73
CA PRO A 200 4.19 -13.10 7.09
C PRO A 200 3.40 -13.90 6.06
N SER A 201 2.27 -13.34 5.69
CA SER A 201 1.46 -13.70 4.53
C SER A 201 1.42 -12.53 3.52
N GLU A 202 0.88 -12.77 2.32
CA GLU A 202 0.62 -11.66 1.38
C GLU A 202 -0.39 -10.62 1.93
N ALA A 203 -1.20 -11.01 2.92
CA ALA A 203 -2.07 -10.07 3.65
C ALA A 203 -1.26 -9.04 4.43
N ASP A 204 -0.14 -9.44 5.05
CA ASP A 204 0.71 -8.52 5.82
C ASP A 204 1.30 -7.42 4.97
N PHE A 205 1.85 -7.79 3.81
CA PHE A 205 2.40 -6.83 2.85
C PHE A 205 1.34 -5.86 2.35
N THR A 206 0.11 -6.34 2.20
CA THR A 206 -1.03 -5.55 1.74
C THR A 206 -1.53 -4.58 2.82
N VAL A 207 -1.72 -5.05 4.05
CA VAL A 207 -2.16 -4.23 5.19
C VAL A 207 -1.11 -3.18 5.50
N PHE A 208 0.16 -3.57 5.65
CA PHE A 208 1.21 -2.60 5.91
C PHE A 208 1.33 -1.56 4.78
N GLY A 209 1.32 -2.01 3.52
CA GLY A 209 1.36 -1.10 2.37
C GLY A 209 0.21 -0.11 2.38
N ALA A 210 -1.02 -0.56 2.69
CA ALA A 210 -2.19 0.30 2.77
C ALA A 210 -2.08 1.32 3.90
N LEU A 211 -1.84 0.86 5.14
CA LEU A 211 -1.95 1.71 6.31
C LEU A 211 -0.76 2.66 6.47
N SER A 212 0.45 2.25 6.05
CA SER A 212 1.63 3.14 6.07
C SER A 212 1.38 4.42 5.28
N ALA A 213 0.84 4.30 4.06
CA ALA A 213 0.48 5.45 3.22
C ALA A 213 -0.55 6.39 3.87
N LEU A 214 -1.37 5.88 4.79
CA LEU A 214 -2.36 6.68 5.52
C LEU A 214 -1.72 7.39 6.72
N LEU A 215 -0.83 6.69 7.43
CA LEU A 215 -0.15 7.18 8.63
C LEU A 215 0.88 8.28 8.33
N VAL A 216 1.61 8.20 7.22
CA VAL A 216 2.64 9.19 6.84
C VAL A 216 2.06 10.50 6.30
N ARG A 217 0.83 10.48 5.80
CA ARG A 217 0.15 11.66 5.22
C ARG A 217 -1.26 11.83 5.77
N PRO A 218 -1.40 12.04 7.10
CA PRO A 218 -2.71 12.12 7.76
C PRO A 218 -3.55 13.30 7.26
N ASP A 219 -2.91 14.35 6.73
CA ASP A 219 -3.54 15.55 6.18
C ASP A 219 -4.44 15.27 4.97
N LEU A 220 -4.17 14.18 4.24
CA LEU A 220 -4.91 13.82 3.03
C LEU A 220 -6.18 13.00 3.31
N GLN A 221 -6.26 12.39 4.49
CA GLN A 221 -7.39 11.55 4.93
C GLN A 221 -7.47 11.47 6.47
N PRO A 222 -7.84 12.56 7.16
CA PRO A 222 -7.77 12.64 8.61
C PRO A 222 -8.71 11.66 9.34
N LYS A 223 -9.87 11.31 8.77
CA LYS A 223 -10.88 10.44 9.40
C LYS A 223 -10.37 9.00 9.48
N VAL A 224 -10.01 8.38 8.35
CA VAL A 224 -9.47 7.01 8.36
C VAL A 224 -8.20 6.92 9.20
N THR A 225 -7.36 7.96 9.16
CA THR A 225 -6.10 7.97 9.91
C THR A 225 -6.35 8.02 11.41
N ALA A 226 -7.36 8.78 11.86
CA ALA A 226 -7.78 8.79 13.26
C ALA A 226 -8.33 7.42 13.71
N MET A 227 -9.10 6.73 12.86
CA MET A 227 -9.60 5.38 13.16
C MET A 227 -8.46 4.38 13.37
N ILE A 228 -7.45 4.42 12.51
CA ILE A 228 -6.26 3.54 12.62
C ILE A 228 -5.49 3.86 13.90
N LYS A 229 -5.21 5.15 14.17
CA LYS A 229 -4.49 5.58 15.37
C LYS A 229 -5.23 5.26 16.68
N GLY A 230 -6.54 5.10 16.62
CA GLY A 230 -7.37 4.67 17.75
C GLY A 230 -7.20 3.19 18.13
N GLN A 231 -6.52 2.37 17.31
CA GLN A 231 -6.37 0.94 17.54
C GLN A 231 -4.93 0.58 17.94
N ALA A 232 -4.72 0.36 19.23
CA ALA A 232 -3.39 0.12 19.80
C ALA A 232 -2.65 -1.08 19.16
N ALA A 233 -3.30 -2.24 19.02
CA ALA A 233 -2.64 -3.39 18.38
C ALA A 233 -2.29 -3.13 16.90
N LEU A 234 -3.13 -2.38 16.18
CA LEU A 234 -2.85 -2.07 14.79
C LEU A 234 -1.66 -1.10 14.67
N MET A 235 -1.55 -0.13 15.59
CA MET A 235 -0.38 0.75 15.65
C MET A 235 0.89 -0.01 16.01
N GLU A 236 0.85 -0.90 17.01
CA GLU A 236 1.99 -1.75 17.38
C GLU A 236 2.43 -2.66 16.23
N TYR A 237 1.46 -3.23 15.49
CA TYR A 237 1.71 -4.02 14.27
C TYR A 237 2.49 -3.21 13.23
N MET A 238 2.00 -2.00 12.91
CA MET A 238 2.60 -1.12 11.92
C MET A 238 4.00 -0.65 12.36
N GLU A 239 4.16 -0.22 13.61
CA GLU A 239 5.44 0.22 14.16
C GLU A 239 6.50 -0.89 14.17
N GLY A 240 6.10 -2.10 14.57
CA GLY A 240 6.99 -3.26 14.60
C GLY A 240 7.56 -3.56 13.22
N ILE A 241 6.70 -3.63 12.19
CA ILE A 241 7.12 -3.88 10.81
C ILE A 241 7.99 -2.74 10.28
N ASN A 242 7.59 -1.48 10.51
CA ASN A 242 8.36 -0.32 10.06
C ASN A 242 9.79 -0.34 10.63
N LYS A 243 9.92 -0.53 11.95
CA LYS A 243 11.20 -0.53 12.64
C LYS A 243 12.18 -1.59 12.11
N VAL A 244 11.67 -2.75 11.71
CA VAL A 244 12.50 -3.87 11.23
C VAL A 244 12.82 -3.74 9.74
N TYR A 245 11.83 -3.43 8.91
CA TYR A 245 11.97 -3.52 7.46
C TYR A 245 12.26 -2.18 6.79
N PHE A 246 11.96 -1.05 7.43
CA PHE A 246 12.20 0.30 6.93
C PHE A 246 12.97 1.18 7.93
N PRO A 247 14.08 0.69 8.53
CA PRO A 247 14.86 1.48 9.50
C PRO A 247 15.56 2.69 8.88
N ASP A 248 15.65 2.72 7.55
CA ASP A 248 16.24 3.78 6.74
C ASP A 248 15.23 4.85 6.30
N PHE A 249 13.96 4.74 6.71
CA PHE A 249 12.91 5.71 6.35
C PHE A 249 12.63 6.63 7.54
N ASP A 250 12.73 7.95 7.31
CA ASP A 250 12.64 8.98 8.36
C ASP A 250 11.23 9.62 8.47
N ASP A 251 10.27 9.16 7.68
CA ASP A 251 8.93 9.74 7.55
C ASP A 251 7.85 9.07 8.41
N TRP A 252 8.24 8.11 9.26
CA TRP A 252 7.32 7.43 10.16
C TRP A 252 6.85 8.36 11.29
N PRO A 253 5.54 8.41 11.59
CA PRO A 253 4.98 9.28 12.63
C PRO A 253 5.31 8.85 14.07
#